data_AF-A0A3P8KJG9-F1
#
_entry.id   AF-A0A3P8KJG9-F1
#
_cell.length_a   1.000
_cell.length_b   1.000
_cell.length_c   1.000
_cell.angle_alpha   90.00
_cell.angle_beta   90.00
_cell.angle_gamma   90.00
#
_symmetry.space_group_name_H-M   'P 1'
#
loop_
_entity.id
_entity.type
_entity.pdbx_description
1 polymer ?
#
loop_
_entity_poly.entity_id
_entity_poly.type
_entity_poly.pdbx_seq_one_letter_code
_entity_poly.pdbx_strand_id
1 'polypeptide(L)'
;MRSSHWGCFAHKAGAKVIANLGNVEVRAQHSTLEMSADQQFTVTSSQDEITISTPKTLTLNGGGSYLKLSESGIEHGSKGDFITKAASYEVPGTGNNLPVEAPNFNVTEISLMKDVTSNQ
;
A
#
# COMPACT_ATOMS: atom_id res chain seq x y z
N MET A 1 -31.46 29.26 -10.42
CA MET A 1 -31.48 28.05 -9.57
C MET A 1 -30.90 28.42 -8.22
N ARG A 2 -31.55 28.04 -7.10
CA ARG A 2 -31.04 28.31 -5.74
C ARG A 2 -30.21 27.12 -5.28
N SER A 3 -28.95 27.36 -4.89
CA SER A 3 -28.16 26.36 -4.18
C SER A 3 -28.67 26.24 -2.75
N SER A 4 -29.12 25.06 -2.34
CA SER A 4 -29.50 24.75 -0.96
C SER A 4 -28.38 23.93 -0.32
N HIS A 5 -27.80 24.44 0.77
CA HIS A 5 -26.77 23.76 1.55
C HIS A 5 -27.38 23.27 2.87
N TRP A 6 -27.00 22.07 3.30
CA TRP A 6 -27.46 21.46 4.55
C TRP A 6 -26.25 21.15 5.42
N GLY A 7 -26.32 21.44 6.72
CA GLY A 7 -25.22 21.22 7.66
C GLY A 7 -25.73 20.80 9.03
N CYS A 8 -24.96 19.96 9.73
CA CYS A 8 -25.22 19.51 11.10
C CYS A 8 -23.94 19.68 11.92
N PHE A 9 -24.06 20.24 13.13
CA PHE A 9 -22.93 20.46 14.05
C PHE A 9 -23.33 20.06 15.47
N ALA A 10 -22.49 19.27 16.14
CA ALA A 10 -22.67 18.85 17.52
C ALA A 10 -21.43 19.22 18.34
N HIS A 11 -21.63 19.90 19.47
CA HIS A 11 -20.53 20.48 20.27
C HIS A 11 -20.04 19.59 21.42
N LYS A 12 -20.92 18.81 22.07
CA LYS A 12 -20.57 18.04 23.29
C LYS A 12 -20.81 16.53 23.18
N ALA A 13 -21.97 16.11 22.68
CA ALA A 13 -22.40 14.70 22.72
C ALA A 13 -22.12 13.93 21.41
N GLY A 14 -21.53 14.57 20.40
CA GLY A 14 -21.29 13.99 19.08
C GLY A 14 -22.57 13.75 18.27
N ALA A 15 -22.43 12.98 17.19
CA ALA A 15 -23.54 12.58 16.32
C ALA A 15 -23.49 11.06 16.09
N LYS A 16 -24.67 10.43 15.95
CA LYS A 16 -24.81 9.02 15.60
C LYS A 16 -25.81 8.87 14.47
N VAL A 17 -25.44 8.12 13.43
CA VAL A 17 -26.32 7.74 12.33
C VAL A 17 -26.48 6.22 12.41
N ILE A 18 -27.67 5.75 12.77
CA ILE A 18 -27.95 4.34 13.06
C ILE A 18 -29.18 3.92 12.26
N ALA A 19 -29.07 2.82 11.52
CA ALA A 19 -30.20 2.14 10.89
C ALA A 19 -30.35 0.74 11.53
N ASN A 20 -31.52 0.44 12.09
CA ASN A 20 -31.81 -0.90 12.63
C ASN A 20 -32.12 -1.91 11.51
N LEU A 21 -32.76 -1.43 10.44
CA LEU A 21 -33.09 -2.16 9.23
C LEU A 21 -32.80 -1.25 8.03
N GLY A 22 -32.34 -1.84 6.93
CA GLY A 22 -32.01 -1.09 5.72
C GLY A 22 -30.61 -0.47 5.73
N ASN A 23 -30.25 0.14 4.60
CA ASN A 23 -28.90 0.60 4.33
C ASN A 23 -28.70 2.07 4.71
N VAL A 24 -27.49 2.42 5.14
CA VAL A 24 -27.03 3.81 5.21
C VAL A 24 -26.11 4.05 4.01
N GLU A 25 -26.47 5.00 3.14
CA GLU A 25 -25.69 5.38 1.96
C GLU A 25 -25.28 6.84 2.06
N VAL A 26 -23.98 7.13 1.92
CA VAL A 26 -23.44 8.50 1.91
C VAL A 26 -22.66 8.68 0.61
N ARG A 27 -23.10 9.62 -0.24
CA ARG A 27 -22.54 9.83 -1.58
C ARG A 27 -22.43 11.29 -1.95
N ALA A 28 -21.31 11.63 -2.59
CA ALA A 28 -21.10 12.88 -3.30
C ALA A 28 -20.95 12.58 -4.80
N GLN A 29 -22.03 12.71 -5.57
CA GLN A 29 -22.06 12.27 -6.99
C GLN A 29 -21.33 13.24 -7.95
N HIS A 30 -21.24 14.51 -7.57
CA HIS A 30 -20.65 15.58 -8.38
C HIS A 30 -19.64 16.42 -7.58
N SER A 31 -19.17 15.89 -6.45
CA SER A 31 -18.25 16.60 -5.55
C SER A 31 -17.42 15.61 -4.74
N THR A 32 -16.60 16.13 -3.84
CA THR A 32 -15.72 15.35 -2.98
C THR A 32 -16.44 14.97 -1.68
N LEU A 33 -16.21 13.74 -1.23
CA LEU A 33 -16.56 13.29 0.12
C LEU A 33 -15.29 13.29 0.97
N GLU A 34 -15.29 14.06 2.06
CA GLU A 34 -14.18 14.14 3.02
C GLU A 34 -14.65 13.66 4.39
N MET A 35 -13.86 12.80 5.03
CA MET A 35 -14.09 12.31 6.39
C MET A 35 -12.77 12.36 7.15
N SER A 36 -12.79 12.96 8.34
CA SER A 36 -11.61 13.10 9.19
C SER A 36 -11.99 12.93 10.66
N ALA A 37 -11.02 12.46 11.45
CA ALA A 37 -11.15 12.30 12.89
C ALA A 37 -9.82 12.67 13.55
N ASP A 38 -9.87 13.45 14.63
CA ASP A 38 -8.67 13.90 15.37
C ASP A 38 -7.98 12.74 16.12
N GLN A 39 -8.77 11.78 16.60
CA GLN A 39 -8.27 10.63 17.35
C GLN A 39 -8.24 9.38 16.47
N GLN A 40 -9.30 8.57 16.51
CA GLN A 40 -9.36 7.27 15.84
C GLN A 40 -10.41 7.30 14.72
N PHE A 41 -10.06 6.67 13.58
CA PHE A 41 -10.97 6.35 12.49
C PHE A 41 -11.07 4.82 12.34
N THR A 42 -12.28 4.27 12.42
CA THR A 42 -12.51 2.82 12.39
C THR A 42 -13.58 2.48 11.35
N VAL A 43 -13.27 1.50 10.50
CA VAL A 43 -14.21 0.87 9.57
C VAL A 43 -14.24 -0.61 9.88
N THR A 44 -15.43 -1.18 10.09
CA THR A 44 -15.57 -2.58 10.48
C THR A 44 -16.81 -3.18 9.82
N SER A 45 -16.64 -4.35 9.21
CA SER A 45 -17.74 -5.23 8.82
C SER A 45 -17.76 -6.42 9.77
N SER A 46 -18.92 -6.72 10.36
CA SER A 46 -19.04 -7.78 11.37
C SER A 46 -19.42 -9.14 10.78
N GLN A 47 -19.93 -9.18 9.55
CA GLN A 47 -20.48 -10.41 8.95
C GLN A 47 -19.99 -10.68 7.54
N ASP A 48 -19.46 -9.68 6.83
CA ASP A 48 -19.16 -9.77 5.41
C ASP A 48 -17.89 -8.96 5.08
N GLU A 49 -17.84 -8.28 3.94
CA GLU A 49 -16.65 -7.59 3.44
C GLU A 49 -16.59 -6.07 3.71
N ILE A 50 -15.39 -5.51 3.48
CA ILE A 50 -15.16 -4.08 3.28
C ILE A 50 -14.54 -3.93 1.89
N THR A 51 -15.23 -3.23 0.99
CA THR A 51 -14.76 -3.00 -0.38
C THR A 51 -14.44 -1.52 -0.58
N ILE A 52 -13.19 -1.24 -0.98
CA ILE A 52 -12.70 0.10 -1.32
C ILE A 52 -12.24 0.06 -2.77
N SER A 53 -12.91 0.83 -3.63
CA SER A 53 -12.63 0.83 -5.07
C SER A 53 -12.51 2.26 -5.58
N THR A 54 -11.59 2.46 -6.53
CA THR A 54 -11.33 3.75 -7.15
C THR A 54 -10.87 3.52 -8.58
N PRO A 55 -11.34 4.32 -9.54
CA PRO A 55 -10.94 4.15 -10.94
C PRO A 55 -9.52 4.66 -11.21
N LYS A 56 -8.91 5.44 -10.31
CA LYS A 56 -7.61 6.10 -10.55
C LYS A 56 -6.52 5.63 -9.61
N THR A 57 -6.67 5.95 -8.33
CA THR A 57 -5.61 5.69 -7.34
C THR A 57 -6.20 5.53 -5.94
N LEU A 58 -5.74 4.49 -5.23
CA LEU A 58 -5.96 4.29 -3.80
C LEU A 58 -4.60 4.47 -3.11
N THR A 59 -4.55 5.34 -2.10
CA THR A 59 -3.35 5.55 -1.29
C THR A 59 -3.69 5.40 0.20
N LEU A 60 -2.97 4.52 0.89
CA LEU A 60 -3.05 4.33 2.34
C LEU A 60 -1.71 4.75 2.95
N ASN A 61 -1.72 5.73 3.84
CA ASN A 61 -0.49 6.31 4.42
C ASN A 61 -0.53 6.21 5.95
N GLY A 62 0.64 6.02 6.57
CA GLY A 62 0.78 6.07 8.03
C GLY A 62 2.22 6.00 8.50
N GLY A 63 2.62 6.84 9.45
CA GLY A 63 3.94 6.77 10.08
C GLY A 63 5.14 6.89 9.12
N GLY A 64 4.98 7.56 7.98
CA GLY A 64 6.00 7.66 6.93
C GLY A 64 6.09 6.46 5.98
N SER A 65 5.17 5.50 6.09
CA SER A 65 4.97 4.39 5.15
C SER A 65 3.70 4.59 4.33
N TYR A 66 3.62 3.93 3.17
CA TYR A 66 2.43 3.94 2.33
C TYR A 66 2.25 2.68 1.49
N LEU A 67 1.00 2.49 1.05
CA LEU A 67 0.56 1.57 0.01
C LEU A 67 -0.21 2.36 -1.03
N LYS A 68 0.17 2.24 -2.30
CA LYS A 68 -0.49 2.88 -3.43
C LYS A 68 -0.87 1.86 -4.50
N LEU A 69 -2.11 1.91 -4.96
CA LEU A 69 -2.64 1.13 -6.08
C LEU A 69 -3.05 2.11 -7.17
N SER A 70 -2.50 1.96 -8.37
CA SER A 70 -2.82 2.81 -9.53
C SER A 70 -2.74 2.01 -10.83
N GLU A 71 -3.08 2.65 -11.95
CA GLU A 71 -2.97 2.06 -13.30
C GLU A 71 -1.53 1.58 -13.60
N SER A 72 -0.52 2.18 -12.98
CA SER A 72 0.89 1.78 -13.10
C SER A 72 1.26 0.53 -12.28
N GLY A 73 0.36 0.02 -11.44
CA GLY A 73 0.59 -1.13 -10.58
C GLY A 73 0.45 -0.84 -9.08
N ILE A 74 1.13 -1.66 -8.28
CA ILE A 74 1.08 -1.64 -6.81
C ILE A 74 2.45 -1.21 -6.28
N GLU A 75 2.46 -0.25 -5.35
CA GLU A 75 3.66 0.34 -4.77
C GLU A 75 3.56 0.37 -3.24
N HIS A 76 4.58 -0.17 -2.57
CA HIS A 76 4.70 -0.16 -1.11
C HIS A 76 6.01 0.54 -0.76
N GLY A 77 5.94 1.60 0.05
CA GLY A 77 7.12 2.36 0.47
C GLY A 77 7.17 2.55 1.97
N SER A 78 8.36 2.44 2.55
CA SER A 78 8.63 2.68 3.96
C SER A 78 10.05 3.22 4.14
N LYS A 79 10.27 3.99 5.19
CA LYS A 79 11.62 4.39 5.63
C LYS A 79 12.32 3.34 6.50
N GLY A 80 11.53 2.46 7.12
CA GLY A 80 12.02 1.39 7.99
C GLY A 80 11.88 0.01 7.34
N ASP A 81 12.03 -1.02 8.15
CA ASP A 81 11.97 -2.40 7.69
C ASP A 81 10.57 -2.78 7.19
N PHE A 82 10.52 -3.50 6.07
CA PHE A 82 9.32 -4.15 5.58
C PHE A 82 9.31 -5.62 6.04
N ILE A 83 8.55 -5.92 7.08
CA ILE A 83 8.50 -7.26 7.69
C ILE A 83 7.26 -8.00 7.17
N THR A 84 7.48 -9.04 6.35
CA THR A 84 6.43 -9.96 5.92
C THR A 84 6.52 -11.26 6.71
N LYS A 85 5.42 -11.69 7.33
CA LYS A 85 5.30 -12.97 8.05
C LYS A 85 4.21 -13.79 7.37
N ALA A 86 4.59 -14.86 6.69
CA ALA A 86 3.66 -15.72 5.96
C ALA A 86 4.06 -17.20 6.10
N ALA A 87 3.08 -18.10 6.10
CA ALA A 87 3.32 -19.54 6.07
C ALA A 87 3.84 -20.02 4.70
N SER A 88 3.38 -19.37 3.62
CA SER A 88 3.92 -19.50 2.28
C SER A 88 3.96 -18.11 1.64
N TYR A 89 5.07 -17.79 0.98
CA TYR A 89 5.22 -16.59 0.17
C TYR A 89 5.73 -17.00 -1.20
N GLU A 90 4.80 -17.08 -2.14
CA GLU A 90 5.11 -17.45 -3.51
C GLU A 90 5.32 -16.19 -4.33
N VAL A 91 6.52 -16.06 -4.89
CA VAL A 91 6.79 -15.17 -6.01
C VAL A 91 6.95 -16.08 -7.21
N PRO A 92 5.86 -16.42 -7.93
CA PRO A 92 5.99 -17.15 -9.18
C PRO A 92 6.80 -16.28 -10.15
N GLY A 93 8.11 -16.55 -10.27
CA GLY A 93 8.98 -15.85 -11.22
C GLY A 93 8.56 -16.16 -12.66
N THR A 94 8.84 -15.35 -13.68
CA THR A 94 9.48 -14.02 -13.78
C THR A 94 8.85 -13.28 -14.97
N GLY A 95 9.02 -11.95 -14.99
CA GLY A 95 8.93 -11.17 -16.22
C GLY A 95 10.01 -11.60 -17.20
N ASN A 96 9.71 -12.59 -18.06
CA ASN A 96 10.50 -12.94 -19.26
C ASN A 96 10.65 -11.77 -20.27
N ASN A 97 10.22 -10.56 -19.91
CA ASN A 97 10.24 -9.37 -20.75
C ASN A 97 10.96 -8.18 -20.11
N LEU A 98 11.57 -8.33 -18.92
CA LEU A 98 12.52 -7.34 -18.44
C LEU A 98 13.92 -7.82 -18.84
N PRO A 99 14.68 -7.05 -19.64
CA PRO A 99 16.05 -7.42 -20.02
C PRO A 99 16.91 -7.43 -18.75
N VAL A 100 17.05 -8.59 -18.13
CA VAL A 100 18.03 -8.81 -17.07
C VAL A 100 19.34 -9.18 -17.76
N GLU A 101 20.16 -8.17 -18.03
CA GLU A 101 21.54 -8.42 -18.42
C GLU A 101 22.27 -8.91 -17.16
N ALA A 102 22.54 -10.21 -17.10
CA ALA A 102 23.26 -10.79 -15.97
C ALA A 102 24.63 -10.10 -15.85
N PRO A 103 25.02 -9.59 -14.67
CA PRO A 103 26.34 -9.00 -14.49
C PRO A 103 27.41 -10.05 -14.81
N ASN A 104 28.28 -9.75 -15.77
CA ASN A 104 29.41 -10.59 -16.11
C ASN A 104 30.49 -10.43 -15.04
N PHE A 105 30.72 -11.48 -14.25
CA PHE A 105 31.85 -11.53 -13.33
C PHE A 105 33.06 -12.08 -14.08
N ASN A 106 34.05 -11.23 -14.35
CA ASN A 106 35.33 -11.67 -14.89
C ASN A 106 35.98 -12.67 -13.93
N VAL A 107 36.15 -13.92 -14.38
CA VAL A 107 36.98 -14.90 -13.69
C VAL A 107 38.43 -14.42 -13.82
N THR A 108 39.00 -13.90 -12.74
CA THR A 108 40.44 -13.67 -12.70
C THR A 108 41.10 -15.02 -12.40
N GLU A 109 41.92 -15.52 -13.33
CA GLU A 109 42.74 -16.69 -13.04
C GLU A 109 43.66 -16.37 -11.87
N ILE A 110 43.50 -17.09 -10.76
CA ILE A 110 44.46 -17.05 -9.66
C ILE A 110 45.71 -17.75 -10.17
N SER A 111 46.67 -16.97 -10.68
CA SER A 111 48.00 -17.49 -10.95
C SER A 111 48.63 -17.89 -9.63
N LEU A 112 48.76 -19.20 -9.39
CA LEU A 112 49.62 -19.72 -8.34
C LEU A 112 51.04 -19.20 -8.62
N MET A 113 51.49 -18.23 -7.82
CA MET A 113 52.89 -17.82 -7.84
C MET A 113 53.72 -19.08 -7.57
N LYS A 114 54.61 -19.43 -8.50
CA LYS A 114 55.50 -20.59 -8.33
C LYS A 114 56.25 -20.41 -7.01
N ASP A 115 56.13 -21.40 -6.14
CA ASP A 115 56.90 -21.47 -4.90
C ASP A 115 58.37 -21.22 -5.24
N VAL A 116 58.94 -20.18 -4.63
CA VAL A 116 60.38 -19.92 -4.67
C VAL A 116 61.04 -20.94 -3.76
N THR A 117 61.20 -22.18 -4.25
CA THR A 117 62.13 -23.13 -3.64
C THR A 117 63.54 -22.81 -4.07
N SER A 118 64.17 -21.99 -3.22
CA SER A 118 65.56 -21.98 -2.76
C SER A 118 66.53 -23.01 -3.36
N ASN A 119 67.64 -22.47 -3.91
CA ASN A 119 69.03 -22.94 -3.85
C ASN A 119 69.33 -24.45 -3.99
N GLN A 120 69.96 -24.84 -5.10
CA GLN A 120 71.41 -25.11 -5.24
C GLN A 120 71.76 -25.40 -6.70
#